data_AF-A0A661MYV7-F1
#
_entry.id   AF-A0A661MYV7-F1
#
_cell.length_a   1.000
_cell.length_b   1.000
_cell.length_c   1.000
_cell.angle_alpha   90.00
_cell.angle_beta   90.00
_cell.angle_gamma   90.00
#
_symmetry.space_group_name_H-M   'P 1'
#
loop_
_entity.id
_entity.type
_entity.pdbx_description
1 polymer ?
#
loop_
_entity_poly.entity_id
_entity_poly.type
_entity_poly.pdbx_seq_one_letter_code
_entity_poly.pdbx_strand_id
1 'polypeptide(L)'
;RLSHPIIRSSYSDRLVDLSHGVWTGGAYTGQAVKLIFLPTLNNHGSFDNEDYAGPTSAVKCHLGIVEFAGNEGVDLHDIGYGNGHPEAAGESVGHLITEIISPTFYLTCAEYTGYRGRTNDVAEQTRTVGLCLEPVTLDFWMCKYVMLPIATSQTFMNPDGDNNLRRQLEGCHSKGVGTLVESEMVVDQVG
;
A
#
# COMPACT_ATOMS: atom_id res chain seq x y z
N ARG A 1 12.25 -19.43 3.32
CA ARG A 1 10.80 -19.53 3.62
C ARG A 1 10.50 -18.42 4.61
N LEU A 2 9.69 -17.43 4.24
CA LEU A 2 9.34 -16.33 5.14
C LEU A 2 8.25 -16.77 6.14
N SER A 3 8.40 -16.32 7.37
CA SER A 3 7.33 -16.38 8.37
C SER A 3 6.17 -15.51 7.91
N HIS A 4 4.95 -15.98 8.10
CA HIS A 4 3.73 -15.28 7.72
C HIS A 4 2.63 -15.54 8.74
N PRO A 5 1.66 -14.62 8.88
CA PRO A 5 0.62 -14.76 9.87
C PRO A 5 -0.36 -15.88 9.48
N ILE A 6 -0.67 -16.72 10.47
CA ILE A 6 -1.85 -17.58 10.46
C ILE A 6 -2.87 -16.94 11.40
N ILE A 7 -4.02 -16.57 10.87
CA ILE A 7 -5.03 -15.81 11.59
C ILE A 7 -6.11 -16.77 12.07
N ARG A 8 -6.48 -16.72 13.36
CA ARG A 8 -7.67 -17.39 13.87
C ARG A 8 -8.86 -16.46 13.80
N SER A 9 -9.89 -16.82 13.04
CA SER A 9 -11.14 -16.07 13.03
C SER A 9 -11.87 -16.26 14.35
N SER A 10 -12.15 -15.19 15.09
CA SER A 10 -12.99 -15.25 16.31
C SER A 10 -14.44 -15.60 16.01
N TYR A 11 -14.91 -15.38 14.78
CA TYR A 11 -16.28 -15.68 14.35
C TYR A 11 -16.49 -17.18 14.07
N SER A 12 -15.54 -17.83 13.39
CA SER A 12 -15.68 -19.22 12.96
C SER A 12 -14.73 -20.21 13.63
N ASP A 13 -13.81 -19.73 14.48
CA ASP A 13 -12.69 -20.48 15.08
C ASP A 13 -11.77 -21.20 14.07
N ARG A 14 -11.84 -20.80 12.81
CA ARG A 14 -11.03 -21.38 11.74
C ARG A 14 -9.67 -20.68 11.68
N LEU A 15 -8.64 -21.46 11.42
CA LEU A 15 -7.32 -20.94 11.08
C LEU A 15 -7.31 -20.60 9.59
N VAL A 16 -6.78 -19.42 9.28
CA VAL A 16 -6.59 -18.91 7.93
C VAL A 16 -5.10 -18.68 7.75
N ASP A 17 -4.48 -19.55 6.96
CA ASP A 17 -3.15 -19.34 6.41
C ASP A 17 -3.29 -18.50 5.14
N LEU A 18 -2.63 -17.35 5.07
CA LEU A 18 -2.75 -16.45 3.91
C LEU A 18 -2.14 -17.03 2.61
N SER A 19 -1.29 -18.06 2.73
CA SER A 19 -0.65 -18.74 1.62
C SER A 19 -1.34 -20.04 1.19
N HIS A 20 -2.02 -20.73 2.11
CA HIS A 20 -2.65 -22.04 1.84
C HIS A 20 -4.18 -22.07 2.06
N GLY A 21 -4.77 -21.00 2.60
CA GLY A 21 -6.20 -20.88 2.86
C GLY A 21 -6.63 -21.42 4.22
N VAL A 22 -7.85 -21.95 4.30
CA VAL A 22 -8.45 -22.35 5.57
C VAL A 22 -7.93 -23.71 6.04
N TRP A 23 -7.47 -23.78 7.30
CA TRP A 23 -7.07 -25.01 7.98
C TRP A 23 -8.11 -25.40 9.05
N THR A 24 -8.56 -26.65 9.02
CA THR A 24 -9.44 -27.22 10.05
C THR A 24 -9.18 -28.72 10.21
N GLY A 25 -9.17 -29.23 11.45
CA GLY A 25 -9.11 -30.68 11.70
C GLY A 25 -7.85 -31.39 11.17
N GLY A 26 -6.71 -30.69 11.08
CA GLY A 26 -5.45 -31.27 10.63
C GLY A 26 -5.17 -31.18 9.13
N ALA A 27 -6.05 -30.59 8.31
CA ALA A 27 -5.82 -30.41 6.87
C ALA A 27 -6.42 -29.12 6.29
N TYR A 28 -5.84 -28.62 5.19
CA TYR A 28 -6.43 -27.51 4.42
C TYR A 28 -7.73 -27.94 3.77
N THR A 29 -8.76 -27.09 3.86
CA THR A 29 -10.12 -27.43 3.43
C THR A 29 -10.37 -27.17 1.94
N GLY A 30 -9.46 -26.45 1.27
CA GLY A 30 -9.65 -25.96 -0.09
C GLY A 30 -10.63 -24.77 -0.20
N GLN A 31 -11.15 -24.27 0.93
CA GLN A 31 -12.01 -23.09 0.92
C GLN A 31 -11.21 -21.86 0.48
N ALA A 32 -11.69 -21.20 -0.58
CA ALA A 32 -11.11 -19.96 -1.06
C ALA A 32 -11.22 -18.84 -0.01
N VAL A 33 -10.11 -18.14 0.21
CA VAL A 33 -10.03 -16.95 1.07
C VAL A 33 -9.82 -15.75 0.16
N LYS A 34 -10.53 -14.65 0.44
CA LYS A 34 -10.36 -13.38 -0.25
C LYS A 34 -9.80 -12.37 0.74
N LEU A 35 -8.63 -11.82 0.41
CA LEU A 35 -8.00 -10.76 1.17
C LEU A 35 -8.20 -9.44 0.41
N ILE A 36 -8.88 -8.49 1.03
CA ILE A 36 -9.17 -7.18 0.44
C ILE A 36 -8.52 -6.13 1.32
N PHE A 37 -7.78 -5.21 0.71
CA PHE A 37 -7.19 -4.07 1.39
C PHE A 37 -8.02 -2.83 1.16
N LEU A 38 -8.35 -2.12 2.25
CA LEU A 38 -9.11 -0.87 2.20
C LEU A 38 -8.29 0.28 2.81
N PRO A 39 -7.16 0.66 2.19
CA PRO A 39 -6.37 1.77 2.68
C PRO A 39 -7.10 3.10 2.46
N THR A 40 -6.59 4.13 3.13
CA THR A 40 -6.96 5.53 2.87
C THR A 40 -5.92 6.15 1.93
N LEU A 41 -6.17 7.35 1.40
CA LEU A 41 -5.18 8.10 0.60
C LEU A 41 -4.73 9.37 1.34
N ASN A 42 -3.45 9.46 1.69
CA ASN A 42 -2.84 10.69 2.21
C ASN A 42 -1.31 10.61 2.17
N ASN A 43 -0.63 11.67 1.78
CA ASN A 43 0.83 11.73 1.83
C ASN A 43 1.32 12.14 3.23
N HIS A 44 2.35 11.45 3.72
CA HIS A 44 3.03 11.80 4.96
C HIS A 44 4.18 12.78 4.65
N GLY A 45 3.87 14.01 4.28
CA GLY A 45 4.85 15.03 3.91
C GLY A 45 5.53 15.65 5.12
N SER A 46 6.85 15.83 5.04
CA SER A 46 7.61 16.59 6.05
C SER A 46 8.07 17.91 5.43
N PHE A 47 7.70 19.03 6.07
CA PHE A 47 8.34 20.34 5.87
C PHE A 47 8.55 20.81 4.41
N ASP A 48 7.55 20.57 3.55
CA ASP A 48 7.36 21.16 2.20
C ASP A 48 8.38 20.80 1.10
N ASN A 49 9.42 20.00 1.39
CA ASN A 49 10.48 19.71 0.41
C ASN A 49 10.50 18.25 -0.08
N GLU A 50 10.01 17.29 0.71
CA GLU A 50 9.99 15.86 0.36
C GLU A 50 8.97 15.10 1.23
N ASP A 51 8.40 14.02 0.70
CA ASP A 51 7.58 13.11 1.49
C ASP A 51 8.44 12.25 2.42
N TYR A 52 8.00 12.03 3.66
CA TYR A 52 8.78 11.23 4.60
C TYR A 52 8.77 9.74 4.23
N ALA A 53 7.60 9.24 3.81
CA ALA A 53 7.38 7.81 3.73
C ALA A 53 6.30 7.36 2.73
N GLY A 54 6.22 8.03 1.59
CA GLY A 54 5.22 7.85 0.56
C GLY A 54 3.79 8.15 1.05
N PRO A 55 2.79 7.90 0.19
CA PRO A 55 1.39 7.94 0.59
C PRO A 55 1.07 6.77 1.54
N THR A 56 0.28 7.05 2.57
CA THR A 56 -0.62 6.02 3.08
C THR A 56 -1.61 5.71 1.98
N SER A 57 -1.47 4.53 1.36
CA SER A 57 -2.37 3.97 0.35
C SER A 57 -2.05 2.47 0.17
N ALA A 58 -2.25 1.90 -1.03
CA ALA A 58 -2.28 0.47 -1.32
C ALA A 58 -0.94 -0.25 -1.13
N VAL A 59 0.20 0.38 -1.43
CA VAL A 59 1.50 -0.23 -1.14
C VAL A 59 1.78 -0.19 0.35
N LYS A 60 1.60 0.98 0.98
CA LYS A 60 1.98 1.20 2.38
C LYS A 60 1.14 0.41 3.40
N CYS A 61 -0.09 0.00 3.07
CA CYS A 61 -0.94 -0.74 4.01
C CYS A 61 -0.39 -2.11 4.41
N HIS A 62 0.61 -2.62 3.68
CA HIS A 62 1.27 -3.88 3.98
C HIS A 62 2.32 -3.79 5.09
N LEU A 63 2.88 -2.60 5.35
CA LEU A 63 3.99 -2.46 6.30
C LEU A 63 3.58 -2.93 7.70
N GLY A 64 2.33 -2.67 8.12
CA GLY A 64 1.81 -3.10 9.42
C GLY A 64 1.41 -4.58 9.54
N ILE A 65 1.48 -5.38 8.45
CA ILE A 65 1.10 -6.80 8.49
C ILE A 65 2.22 -7.67 9.05
N VAL A 66 3.47 -7.29 8.77
CA VAL A 66 4.66 -8.09 9.10
C VAL A 66 5.50 -7.49 10.21
N GLU A 67 4.97 -6.48 10.90
CA GLU A 67 5.65 -5.84 12.01
C GLU A 67 5.48 -6.67 13.30
N PHE A 68 6.35 -7.66 13.47
CA PHE A 68 6.27 -8.62 14.58
C PHE A 68 7.14 -8.26 15.79
N ALA A 69 7.97 -7.22 15.70
CA ALA A 69 8.95 -6.90 16.74
C ALA A 69 8.57 -5.74 17.67
N GLY A 70 7.46 -5.05 17.41
CA GLY A 70 7.11 -3.82 18.13
C GLY A 70 8.23 -2.77 18.05
N ASN A 71 8.31 -1.87 19.04
CA ASN A 71 9.30 -0.78 19.07
C ASN A 71 10.78 -1.24 19.24
N GLU A 72 11.05 -2.53 19.40
CA GLU A 72 12.39 -3.05 19.71
C GLU A 72 13.03 -3.85 18.57
N GLY A 73 12.38 -3.98 17.41
CA GLY A 73 12.99 -4.62 16.26
C GLY A 73 12.81 -3.88 14.95
N VAL A 74 13.44 -4.46 13.93
CA VAL A 74 13.51 -3.86 12.60
C VAL A 74 12.16 -4.01 11.91
N ASP A 75 11.47 -2.90 11.69
CA ASP A 75 10.24 -2.86 10.91
C ASP A 75 10.49 -2.47 9.44
N LEU A 76 9.52 -2.73 8.57
CA LEU A 76 9.66 -2.43 7.14
C LEU A 76 9.68 -0.92 6.85
N HIS A 77 9.11 -0.11 7.74
CA HIS A 77 9.13 1.34 7.64
C HIS A 77 10.56 1.87 7.89
N ASP A 78 11.26 1.35 8.89
CA ASP A 78 12.64 1.71 9.25
C ASP A 78 13.67 1.19 8.25
N ILE A 79 13.53 -0.06 7.76
CA ILE A 79 14.42 -0.60 6.72
C ILE A 79 14.45 0.32 5.50
N GLY A 80 13.29 0.82 5.08
CA GLY A 80 13.21 1.72 3.96
C GLY A 80 13.46 3.17 4.35
N TYR A 81 12.43 3.82 4.88
CA TYR A 81 12.42 5.27 5.09
C TYR A 81 13.37 5.74 6.19
N GLY A 82 13.49 4.99 7.29
CA GLY A 82 14.40 5.32 8.39
C GLY A 82 15.87 5.37 7.97
N ASN A 83 16.23 4.62 6.92
CA ASN A 83 17.60 4.55 6.38
C ASN A 83 17.76 5.27 5.03
N GLY A 84 16.74 6.01 4.54
CA GLY A 84 16.81 6.72 3.26
C GLY A 84 16.75 5.82 2.02
N HIS A 85 16.19 4.63 2.14
CA HIS A 85 16.01 3.61 1.11
C HIS A 85 14.52 3.29 0.86
N PRO A 86 13.69 4.26 0.47
CA PRO A 86 12.26 4.04 0.17
C PRO A 86 12.00 2.86 -0.78
N GLU A 87 12.90 2.61 -1.73
CA GLU A 87 12.88 1.46 -2.62
C GLU A 87 12.91 0.13 -1.87
N ALA A 88 13.68 0.02 -0.79
CA ALA A 88 13.76 -1.20 0.01
C ALA A 88 12.43 -1.52 0.72
N ALA A 89 11.67 -0.48 1.13
CA ALA A 89 10.31 -0.67 1.64
C ALA A 89 9.40 -1.22 0.53
N GLY A 90 9.46 -0.64 -0.67
CA GLY A 90 8.74 -1.12 -1.84
C GLY A 90 9.07 -2.57 -2.19
N GLU A 91 10.35 -2.91 -2.27
CA GLU A 91 10.83 -4.25 -2.58
C GLU A 91 10.34 -5.28 -1.56
N SER A 92 10.33 -4.92 -0.27
CA SER A 92 9.84 -5.78 0.80
C SER A 92 8.34 -6.05 0.68
N VAL A 93 7.55 -5.03 0.34
CA VAL A 93 6.12 -5.17 0.06
C VAL A 93 5.88 -6.01 -1.18
N GLY A 94 6.63 -5.77 -2.26
CA GLY A 94 6.55 -6.56 -3.49
C GLY A 94 6.81 -8.04 -3.21
N HIS A 95 7.86 -8.35 -2.45
CA HIS A 95 8.18 -9.73 -2.07
C HIS A 95 7.09 -10.37 -1.19
N LEU A 96 6.50 -9.61 -0.26
CA LEU A 96 5.36 -10.08 0.53
C LEU A 96 4.18 -10.49 -0.36
N ILE A 97 3.85 -9.66 -1.35
CA ILE A 97 2.75 -9.90 -2.30
C ILE A 97 3.03 -11.08 -3.23
N THR A 98 4.27 -11.26 -3.70
CA THR A 98 4.54 -12.34 -4.66
C THR A 98 4.74 -13.69 -3.99
N GLU A 99 5.20 -13.73 -2.74
CA GLU A 99 5.60 -14.98 -2.08
C GLU A 99 4.65 -15.45 -0.97
N ILE A 100 3.84 -14.56 -0.39
CA ILE A 100 3.15 -14.85 0.87
C ILE A 100 1.66 -14.56 0.80
N ILE A 101 1.28 -13.34 0.44
CA ILE A 101 -0.13 -12.92 0.44
C ILE A 101 -0.62 -12.84 -1.01
N SER A 102 -1.86 -13.24 -1.27
CA SER A 102 -2.49 -13.03 -2.58
C SER A 102 -3.72 -12.13 -2.42
N PRO A 103 -3.51 -10.79 -2.45
CA PRO A 103 -4.58 -9.81 -2.38
C PRO A 103 -5.55 -10.02 -3.55
N THR A 104 -6.84 -9.93 -3.27
CA THR A 104 -7.88 -10.02 -4.30
C THR A 104 -8.01 -8.71 -5.05
N PHE A 105 -8.02 -7.59 -4.32
CA PHE A 105 -7.94 -6.24 -4.85
C PHE A 105 -7.67 -5.25 -3.70
N TYR A 106 -7.34 -4.03 -4.12
CA TYR A 106 -7.17 -2.85 -3.28
C TYR A 106 -8.30 -1.87 -3.56
N LEU A 107 -8.85 -1.29 -2.50
CA LEU A 107 -9.87 -0.26 -2.56
C LEU A 107 -9.40 0.94 -1.72
N THR A 108 -8.75 1.90 -2.36
CA THR A 108 -8.27 3.11 -1.70
C THR A 108 -9.43 4.08 -1.51
N CYS A 109 -9.81 4.32 -0.26
CA CYS A 109 -10.83 5.28 0.15
C CYS A 109 -10.20 6.67 0.39
N ALA A 110 -10.34 7.57 -0.56
CA ALA A 110 -9.93 8.97 -0.46
C ALA A 110 -11.15 9.83 -0.07
N GLU A 111 -11.57 9.75 1.20
CA GLU A 111 -12.63 10.64 1.70
C GLU A 111 -12.05 12.03 2.03
N TYR A 112 -10.93 12.04 2.78
CA TYR A 112 -10.12 13.23 3.04
C TYR A 112 -8.66 12.91 2.72
N THR A 113 -8.05 13.71 1.84
CA THR A 113 -6.69 13.52 1.33
C THR A 113 -5.90 14.83 1.42
N GLY A 114 -4.61 14.72 1.70
CA GLY A 114 -3.68 15.86 1.75
C GLY A 114 -2.23 15.38 1.87
N TYR A 115 -1.35 16.29 2.29
CA TYR A 115 0.11 16.06 2.34
C TYR A 115 0.75 16.20 3.73
N ARG A 116 -0.06 16.38 4.78
CA ARG A 116 0.42 16.42 6.17
C ARG A 116 -0.53 15.68 7.09
N GLY A 117 -1.76 16.16 7.14
CA GLY A 117 -2.83 15.59 7.94
C GLY A 117 -4.08 15.43 7.10
N ARG A 118 -5.03 14.69 7.65
CA ARG A 118 -6.37 14.50 7.09
C ARG A 118 -7.45 15.26 7.85
N THR A 119 -7.03 16.02 8.86
CA THR A 119 -7.90 16.71 9.82
C THR A 119 -7.55 18.19 9.95
N ASN A 120 -6.67 18.70 9.12
CA ASN A 120 -6.23 20.09 9.11
C ASN A 120 -6.66 20.76 7.79
N ASP A 121 -6.36 22.05 7.70
CA ASP A 121 -6.73 22.95 6.60
C ASP A 121 -6.08 22.62 5.25
N VAL A 122 -5.09 21.73 5.23
CA VAL A 122 -4.43 21.26 4.00
C VAL A 122 -5.00 19.94 3.47
N ALA A 123 -6.08 19.44 4.08
CA ALA A 123 -6.82 18.28 3.61
C ALA A 123 -8.05 18.71 2.80
N GLU A 124 -8.31 18.03 1.69
CA GLU A 124 -9.51 18.22 0.86
C GLU A 124 -10.38 16.97 0.89
N GLN A 125 -11.70 17.18 0.87
CA GLN A 125 -12.67 16.10 0.80
C GLN A 125 -12.85 15.66 -0.66
N THR A 126 -12.00 14.74 -1.14
CA THR A 126 -11.97 14.34 -2.56
C THR A 126 -13.09 13.37 -2.93
N ARG A 127 -13.72 12.70 -1.96
CA ARG A 127 -14.85 11.76 -2.15
C ARG A 127 -14.59 10.72 -3.26
N THR A 128 -13.35 10.26 -3.34
CA THR A 128 -12.91 9.38 -4.42
C THR A 128 -12.60 7.99 -3.89
N VAL A 129 -12.99 6.97 -4.65
CA VAL A 129 -12.60 5.59 -4.39
C VAL A 129 -11.82 5.09 -5.60
N GLY A 130 -10.61 4.62 -5.37
CA GLY A 130 -9.83 3.91 -6.37
C GLY A 130 -9.90 2.41 -6.12
N LEU A 131 -10.09 1.61 -7.17
CA LEU A 131 -10.08 0.16 -7.10
C LEU A 131 -9.11 -0.41 -8.14
N CYS A 132 -8.22 -1.30 -7.71
CA CYS A 132 -7.28 -1.98 -8.60
C CYS A 132 -6.87 -3.35 -8.06
N LEU A 133 -6.47 -4.24 -8.94
CA LEU A 133 -5.80 -5.49 -8.56
C LEU A 133 -4.36 -5.25 -8.10
N GLU A 134 -3.72 -4.21 -8.64
CA GLU A 134 -2.30 -3.94 -8.47
C GLU A 134 -2.08 -2.67 -7.63
N PRO A 135 -1.39 -2.75 -6.49
CA PRO A 135 -1.27 -1.63 -5.55
C PRO A 135 -0.37 -0.51 -6.09
N VAL A 136 0.67 -0.86 -6.84
CA VAL A 136 1.58 0.12 -7.46
C VAL A 136 0.85 0.98 -8.47
N THR A 137 0.08 0.35 -9.36
CA THR A 137 -0.74 1.02 -10.36
C THR A 137 -1.77 1.94 -9.69
N LEU A 138 -2.43 1.45 -8.62
CA LEU A 138 -3.42 2.23 -7.88
C LEU A 138 -2.80 3.46 -7.21
N ASP A 139 -1.68 3.29 -6.52
CA ASP A 139 -1.01 4.39 -5.82
C ASP A 139 -0.47 5.42 -6.80
N PHE A 140 0.14 4.99 -7.91
CA PHE A 140 0.54 5.88 -8.98
C PHE A 140 -0.64 6.74 -9.46
N TRP A 141 -1.74 6.10 -9.86
CA TRP A 141 -2.88 6.81 -10.43
C TRP A 141 -3.53 7.75 -9.41
N MET A 142 -3.82 7.25 -8.20
CA MET A 142 -4.48 8.02 -7.14
C MET A 142 -3.60 9.19 -6.68
N CYS A 143 -2.28 9.01 -6.59
CA CYS A 143 -1.40 10.12 -6.22
C CYS A 143 -1.37 11.21 -7.29
N LYS A 144 -1.26 10.82 -8.57
CA LYS A 144 -1.20 11.77 -9.68
C LYS A 144 -2.50 12.53 -9.93
N TYR A 145 -3.64 11.84 -9.88
CA TYR A 145 -4.92 12.38 -10.33
C TYR A 145 -5.88 12.80 -9.22
N VAL A 146 -5.66 12.33 -7.99
CA VAL A 146 -6.53 12.66 -6.85
C VAL A 146 -5.78 13.50 -5.83
N MET A 147 -4.57 13.10 -5.43
CA MET A 147 -3.84 13.74 -4.33
C MET A 147 -3.05 14.98 -4.77
N LEU A 148 -2.25 14.89 -5.84
CA LEU A 148 -1.44 15.99 -6.35
C LEU A 148 -2.26 17.26 -6.68
N PRO A 149 -3.46 17.17 -7.30
CA PRO A 149 -4.26 18.36 -7.61
C PRO A 149 -4.67 19.21 -6.40
N ILE A 150 -4.72 18.62 -5.20
CA ILE A 150 -5.07 19.32 -3.95
C ILE A 150 -4.02 20.39 -3.61
N ALA A 151 -2.74 20.11 -3.88
CA ALA A 151 -1.64 21.02 -3.62
C ALA A 151 -0.49 20.80 -4.62
N THR A 152 -0.64 21.35 -5.82
CA THR A 152 0.33 21.17 -6.92
C THR A 152 1.73 21.72 -6.62
N SER A 153 1.89 22.56 -5.60
CA SER A 153 3.19 23.03 -5.12
C SER A 153 3.99 21.93 -4.41
N GLN A 154 3.34 20.87 -3.95
CA GLN A 154 3.96 19.75 -3.25
C GLN A 154 4.38 18.69 -4.27
N THR A 155 5.47 18.96 -4.98
CA THR A 155 5.92 18.13 -6.11
C THR A 155 6.30 16.70 -5.72
N PHE A 156 6.60 16.44 -4.45
CA PHE A 156 6.83 15.09 -3.91
C PHE A 156 5.58 14.20 -3.94
N MET A 157 4.38 14.76 -4.14
CA MET A 157 3.17 13.97 -4.36
C MET A 157 3.05 13.43 -5.79
N ASN A 158 3.89 13.91 -6.71
CA ASN A 158 3.84 13.50 -8.10
C ASN A 158 4.63 12.19 -8.29
N PRO A 159 3.98 11.06 -8.64
CA PRO A 159 4.67 9.79 -8.84
C PRO A 159 5.51 9.73 -10.13
N ASP A 160 5.53 10.80 -10.94
CA ASP A 160 6.48 10.94 -12.06
C ASP A 160 7.82 11.57 -11.63
N GLY A 161 7.89 12.18 -10.44
CA GLY A 161 9.10 12.83 -9.93
C GLY A 161 10.08 11.86 -9.28
N ASP A 162 11.34 12.27 -9.14
CA ASP A 162 12.30 11.56 -8.27
C ASP A 162 12.08 11.98 -6.81
N ASN A 163 11.24 11.21 -6.11
CA ASN A 163 10.86 11.41 -4.72
C ASN A 163 10.68 10.06 -4.02
N ASN A 164 10.43 10.08 -2.72
CA ASN A 164 10.30 8.87 -1.92
C ASN A 164 9.08 8.02 -2.33
N LEU A 165 7.95 8.66 -2.69
CA LEU A 165 6.81 7.99 -3.32
C LEU A 165 7.25 7.17 -4.55
N ARG A 166 7.93 7.78 -5.52
CA ARG A 166 8.34 7.10 -6.76
C ARG A 166 9.27 5.94 -6.48
N ARG A 167 10.29 6.13 -5.65
CA ARG A 167 11.27 5.09 -5.32
C ARG A 167 10.61 3.90 -4.61
N GLN A 168 9.64 4.14 -3.71
CA GLN A 168 8.85 3.07 -3.12
C GLN A 168 8.10 2.27 -4.19
N LEU A 169 7.42 2.96 -5.11
CA LEU A 169 6.69 2.30 -6.18
C LEU A 169 7.60 1.49 -7.09
N GLU A 170 8.78 2.02 -7.44
CA GLU A 170 9.79 1.33 -8.25
C GLU A 170 10.33 0.08 -7.57
N GLY A 171 10.60 0.15 -6.27
CA GLY A 171 11.03 -1.01 -5.48
C GLY A 171 9.99 -2.13 -5.53
N CYS A 172 8.71 -1.80 -5.36
CA CYS A 172 7.63 -2.78 -5.42
C CYS A 172 7.44 -3.34 -6.85
N HIS A 173 7.44 -2.45 -7.84
CA HIS A 173 7.38 -2.81 -9.25
C HIS A 173 8.52 -3.74 -9.69
N SER A 174 9.73 -3.56 -9.14
CA SER A 174 10.89 -4.42 -9.44
C SER A 174 10.68 -5.90 -9.06
N LYS A 175 9.72 -6.19 -8.18
CA LYS A 175 9.31 -7.55 -7.80
C LYS A 175 8.17 -8.09 -8.67
N GLY A 176 7.71 -7.34 -9.69
CA GLY A 176 6.65 -7.75 -10.60
C GLY A 176 5.24 -7.36 -10.15
N VAL A 177 5.10 -6.34 -9.30
CA VAL A 177 3.81 -5.87 -8.77
C VAL A 177 3.40 -4.56 -9.45
N GLY A 178 2.27 -4.58 -10.17
CA GLY A 178 1.71 -3.45 -10.91
C GLY A 178 2.60 -2.84 -11.99
N THR A 179 2.11 -1.76 -12.60
CA THR A 179 2.84 -0.97 -13.61
C THR A 179 3.00 0.48 -13.17
N LEU A 180 4.11 1.08 -13.58
CA LEU A 180 4.39 2.52 -13.45
C LEU A 180 4.29 3.25 -14.80
N VAL A 181 3.94 2.52 -15.86
CA VAL A 181 3.80 3.05 -17.20
C VAL A 181 2.35 3.43 -17.41
N GLU A 182 2.07 4.73 -17.35
CA GLU A 182 0.71 5.26 -17.44
C GLU A 182 -0.05 4.81 -18.69
N SER A 183 0.63 4.67 -19.83
CA SER A 183 0.00 4.19 -21.07
C SER A 183 -0.43 2.71 -21.04
N GLU A 184 0.03 1.94 -20.05
CA GLU A 184 -0.39 0.54 -19.83
C GLU A 184 -1.60 0.45 -18.89
N MET A 185 -2.00 1.55 -18.25
CA MET A 185 -3.11 1.57 -17.31
C MET A 185 -4.45 1.67 -18.05
N VAL A 186 -5.33 0.70 -17.82
CA VAL A 186 -6.73 0.78 -18.25
C VAL A 186 -7.54 1.41 -17.12
N VAL A 187 -8.11 2.58 -17.37
CA VAL A 187 -8.84 3.36 -16.36
C VAL A 187 -10.31 3.45 -16.77
N ASP A 188 -11.17 2.85 -15.96
CA ASP A 188 -12.62 2.99 -16.07
C ASP A 188 -13.09 4.02 -15.03
N GLN A 189 -13.58 5.17 -15.49
CA GLN A 189 -14.19 6.19 -14.63
C GLN A 189 -15.70 6.15 -14.77
N VAL A 190 -16.40 5.99 -13.64
CA VAL A 190 -17.86 6.13 -13.59
C VAL A 190 -18.16 7.54 -13.08
N GLY A 191 -18.70 8.38 -13.95
CA GLY A 191 -19.14 9.74 -13.64
C GLY A 191 -20.51 9.82 -12.96
#